data_AF-A0A8S0G223-F1
#
_entry.id   AF-A0A8S0G223-F1
#
_cell.length_a   1.000
_cell.length_b   1.000
_cell.length_c   1.000
_cell.angle_alpha   90.00
_cell.angle_beta   90.00
_cell.angle_gamma   90.00
#
_symmetry.space_group_name_H-M   'P 1'
#
loop_
_entity.id
_entity.type
_entity.pdbx_description
1 polymer ?
#
loop_
_entity_poly.entity_id
_entity_poly.type
_entity_poly.pdbx_seq_one_letter_code
_entity_poly.pdbx_strand_id
1 'polypeptide(L)'
;MVGEGNYQRWITAQRPAEIPLDQKLTRYEQLASDALAGEIVGSSAGGEQPKFTCYAQTPSGNKHVLVKFTVPQQTAVSQRWGDLLIAESIAAQILRDGGIHAIESTVLVTSNRQVFLEAERFDCKGNDGRLPIVSLEAVQSEFISSPGSWPEAMRYYHSAFV
;
A
#
# COMPACT_ATOMS: atom_id res chain seq x y z
N MET A 1 16.27 -19.41 -6.36
CA MET A 1 14.78 -19.41 -6.34
C MET A 1 14.28 -18.00 -6.54
N VAL A 2 13.16 -17.81 -7.25
CA VAL A 2 12.44 -16.53 -7.22
C VAL A 2 12.02 -16.27 -5.77
N GLY A 3 12.29 -15.08 -5.24
CA GLY A 3 11.95 -14.70 -3.87
C GLY A 3 13.05 -14.90 -2.81
N GLU A 4 14.08 -15.72 -3.08
CA GLU A 4 15.16 -16.01 -2.10
C GLU A 4 15.88 -14.73 -1.62
N GLY A 5 16.23 -13.84 -2.55
CA GLY A 5 16.87 -12.56 -2.19
C GLY A 5 15.97 -11.60 -1.41
N ASN A 6 14.64 -11.68 -1.60
CA ASN A 6 13.68 -10.91 -0.80
C ASN A 6 13.53 -11.50 0.60
N TYR A 7 13.48 -12.82 0.68
CA TYR A 7 13.41 -13.56 1.94
C TYR A 7 14.67 -13.31 2.79
N GLN A 8 15.86 -13.41 2.20
CA GLN A 8 17.12 -13.15 2.90
C GLN A 8 17.19 -11.71 3.39
N ARG A 9 16.79 -10.73 2.56
CA ARG A 9 16.70 -9.33 3.00
C ARG A 9 15.75 -9.14 4.18
N TRP A 10 14.62 -9.84 4.19
CA TRP A 10 13.66 -9.78 5.29
C TRP A 10 14.20 -10.42 6.57
N ILE A 11 14.80 -11.61 6.50
CA ILE A 11 15.27 -12.32 7.70
C ILE A 11 16.45 -11.60 8.37
N THR A 12 17.26 -10.88 7.59
CA THR A 12 18.39 -10.09 8.10
C THR A 12 18.04 -8.64 8.39
N ALA A 13 16.84 -8.17 8.05
CA ALA A 13 16.45 -6.80 8.28
C ALA A 13 16.36 -6.52 9.78
N GLN A 14 16.80 -5.33 10.19
CA GLN A 14 16.48 -4.83 11.53
C GLN A 14 14.97 -4.65 11.65
N ARG A 15 14.46 -4.91 12.85
CA ARG A 15 13.06 -4.62 13.17
C ARG A 15 12.76 -3.15 12.88
N PRO A 16 11.69 -2.84 12.16
CA PRO A 16 11.34 -1.47 11.89
C PRO A 16 10.95 -0.79 13.21
N ALA A 17 11.53 0.38 13.47
CA ALA A 17 11.07 1.26 14.53
C ALA A 17 9.75 1.91 14.11
N GLU A 18 8.80 2.00 15.04
CA GLU A 18 7.56 2.71 14.76
C GLU A 18 7.82 4.20 14.61
N ILE A 19 7.13 4.82 13.63
CA ILE A 19 7.01 6.26 13.54
C ILE A 19 5.97 6.70 14.58
N PRO A 20 6.36 7.52 15.58
CA PRO A 20 5.44 8.03 16.58
C PRO A 20 4.42 9.01 16.00
N LEU A 21 3.24 9.12 16.63
CA LEU A 21 2.16 10.01 16.18
C LEU A 21 2.60 11.48 16.02
N ASP A 22 3.38 11.99 16.97
CA ASP A 22 3.85 13.38 17.01
C ASP A 22 4.90 13.70 15.94
N GLN A 23 5.57 12.68 15.39
CA GLN A 23 6.58 12.81 14.34
C GLN A 23 6.07 12.42 12.95
N LYS A 24 4.83 11.93 12.85
CA LYS A 24 4.33 11.23 11.67
C LYS A 24 4.42 12.06 10.39
N LEU A 25 3.91 13.28 10.40
CA LEU A 25 3.94 14.17 9.22
C LEU A 25 5.37 14.44 8.74
N THR A 26 6.26 14.84 9.64
CA THR A 26 7.67 15.12 9.29
C THR A 26 8.38 13.90 8.71
N ARG A 27 8.15 12.72 9.29
CA ARG A 27 8.72 11.47 8.76
C ARG A 27 8.13 11.10 7.40
N TYR A 28 6.85 11.36 7.18
CA TYR A 28 6.19 11.06 5.91
C TYR A 28 6.64 11.98 4.78
N GLU A 29 6.86 13.26 5.08
CA GLU A 29 7.47 14.20 4.13
C GLU A 29 8.88 13.74 3.71
N GLN A 30 9.70 13.29 4.66
CA GLN A 30 11.02 12.72 4.39
C GLN A 30 10.94 11.47 3.51
N LEU A 31 10.13 10.48 3.90
CA LEU A 31 9.96 9.23 3.16
C LEU A 31 9.38 9.45 1.75
N ALA A 32 8.47 10.40 1.59
CA ALA A 32 7.96 10.79 0.28
C ALA A 32 9.05 11.42 -0.58
N SER A 33 9.89 12.31 -0.02
CA SER A 33 11.03 12.88 -0.72
C SER A 33 12.02 11.79 -1.15
N ASP A 34 12.35 10.84 -0.27
CA ASP A 34 13.26 9.73 -0.56
C ASP A 34 12.68 8.81 -1.65
N ALA A 35 11.39 8.49 -1.58
CA ALA A 35 10.71 7.68 -2.58
C ALA A 35 10.73 8.35 -3.97
N LEU A 36 10.49 9.67 -4.03
CA LEU A 36 10.58 10.43 -5.29
C LEU A 36 12.01 10.55 -5.82
N ALA A 37 13.01 10.59 -4.93
CA ALA A 37 14.43 10.70 -5.30
C ALA A 37 15.04 9.35 -5.74
N GLY A 38 14.54 8.24 -5.19
CA GLY A 38 15.01 6.89 -5.50
C GLY A 38 14.46 6.30 -6.80
N GLU A 39 13.39 6.87 -7.35
CA GLU A 39 12.90 6.54 -8.70
C GLU A 39 13.75 7.26 -9.75
N ILE A 40 14.68 6.54 -10.40
CA ILE A 40 15.32 7.02 -11.63
C ILE A 40 14.21 7.32 -12.65
N VAL A 41 14.20 8.57 -13.12
CA VAL A 41 13.39 9.11 -14.22
C VAL A 41 13.25 8.07 -15.36
N GLY A 42 12.04 7.50 -15.51
CA GLY A 42 11.76 6.59 -16.62
C GLY A 42 10.50 5.71 -16.57
N SER A 43 9.86 5.51 -15.41
CA SER A 43 8.70 4.59 -15.30
C SER A 43 7.33 5.29 -15.28
N SER A 44 7.30 6.61 -15.42
CA SER A 44 6.08 7.44 -15.45
C SER A 44 5.34 7.42 -16.80
N ALA A 45 5.47 6.35 -17.59
CA ALA A 45 4.61 6.11 -18.74
C ALA A 45 3.29 5.40 -18.35
N GLY A 46 3.12 5.00 -17.08
CA GLY A 46 1.97 4.19 -16.62
C GLY A 46 1.06 4.79 -15.55
N GLY A 47 1.31 6.00 -15.03
CA GLY A 47 0.37 6.67 -14.11
C GLY A 47 0.19 6.01 -12.74
N GLU A 48 1.18 5.26 -12.24
CA GLU A 48 1.11 4.67 -10.91
C GLU A 48 1.26 5.74 -9.82
N GLN A 49 0.39 5.66 -8.81
CA GLN A 49 0.38 6.58 -7.68
C GLN A 49 1.57 6.32 -6.74
N PRO A 50 2.36 7.35 -6.38
CA PRO A 50 3.55 7.16 -5.57
C PRO A 50 3.18 6.71 -4.16
N LYS A 51 3.97 5.77 -3.63
CA LYS A 51 3.71 5.12 -2.35
C LYS A 51 5.01 4.65 -1.68
N PHE A 52 4.99 4.57 -0.35
CA PHE A 52 6.03 3.92 0.44
C PHE A 52 5.40 3.05 1.54
N THR A 53 6.20 2.21 2.18
CA THR A 53 5.76 1.40 3.33
C THR A 53 6.59 1.74 4.56
N CYS A 54 5.96 1.77 5.74
CA CYS A 54 6.65 1.97 7.01
C CYS A 54 5.92 1.28 8.16
N TYR A 55 6.52 1.29 9.35
CA TYR A 55 5.87 0.88 10.60
C TYR A 55 5.52 2.14 11.38
N ALA A 56 4.26 2.30 11.81
CA ALA A 56 3.77 3.54 12.42
C ALA A 56 2.77 3.26 13.54
N GLN A 57 2.68 4.19 14.49
CA GLN A 57 1.59 4.22 15.46
C GLN A 57 0.29 4.64 14.76
N THR A 58 -0.75 3.81 14.78
CA THR A 58 -2.09 4.13 14.26
C THR A 58 -3.11 4.14 15.40
N PRO A 59 -4.36 4.62 15.17
CA PRO A 59 -5.42 4.53 16.17
C PRO A 59 -5.71 3.10 16.65
N SER A 60 -5.37 2.08 15.85
CA SER A 60 -5.55 0.66 16.17
C SER A 60 -4.29 -0.02 16.74
N GLY A 61 -3.25 0.77 17.06
CA GLY A 61 -1.96 0.33 17.58
C GLY A 61 -0.83 0.44 16.55
N ASN A 62 0.33 -0.15 16.85
CA ASN A 62 1.47 -0.08 15.93
C ASN A 62 1.27 -1.04 14.74
N LYS A 63 1.30 -0.51 13.51
CA LYS A 63 0.99 -1.26 12.29
C LYS A 63 2.03 -1.04 11.20
N HIS A 64 2.20 -2.05 10.35
CA HIS A 64 2.75 -1.85 9.03
C HIS A 64 1.70 -1.13 8.19
N VAL A 65 2.11 -0.07 7.52
CA VAL A 65 1.21 0.75 6.69
C VAL A 65 1.79 0.93 5.28
N LEU A 66 0.90 1.06 4.31
CA LEU A 66 1.20 1.56 2.98
C LEU A 66 0.72 3.00 2.93
N VAL A 67 1.60 3.93 2.59
CA VAL A 67 1.28 5.34 2.50
C VAL A 67 1.32 5.76 1.04
N LYS A 68 0.17 6.14 0.50
CA LYS A 68 0.07 6.79 -0.81
C LYS A 68 0.09 8.29 -0.62
N PHE A 69 0.71 9.05 -1.51
CA PHE A 69 0.90 10.48 -1.29
C PHE A 69 0.83 11.31 -2.57
N THR A 70 0.65 12.62 -2.41
CA THR A 70 0.82 13.59 -3.50
C THR A 70 2.24 14.15 -3.50
N VAL A 71 2.70 14.66 -4.64
CA VAL A 71 3.89 15.52 -4.65
C VAL A 71 3.63 16.81 -3.84
N PRO A 72 4.67 17.45 -3.26
CA PRO A 72 4.49 18.66 -2.45
C PRO A 72 4.12 19.90 -3.27
N GLN A 73 4.45 19.92 -4.57
CA GLN A 73 4.14 21.05 -5.45
C GLN A 73 2.62 21.16 -5.70
N GLN A 74 2.05 22.30 -5.34
CA GLN A 74 0.64 22.60 -5.54
C GLN A 74 0.35 22.93 -7.01
N THR A 75 -0.19 21.93 -7.71
CA THR A 75 -0.70 22.00 -9.08
C THR A 75 -2.13 21.46 -9.12
N ALA A 76 -2.90 21.79 -10.18
CA ALA A 76 -4.23 21.21 -10.39
C ALA A 76 -4.20 19.66 -10.41
N VAL A 77 -3.11 19.07 -10.92
CA VAL A 77 -2.89 17.63 -10.90
C VAL A 77 -2.70 17.10 -9.48
N SER A 78 -1.82 17.72 -8.68
CA SER A 78 -1.61 17.31 -7.28
C SER A 78 -2.87 17.45 -6.42
N GLN A 79 -3.68 18.48 -6.67
CA GLN A 79 -4.96 18.68 -5.97
C GLN A 79 -5.94 17.57 -6.30
N ARG A 80 -6.11 17.26 -7.60
CA ARG A 80 -6.96 16.14 -8.03
C ARG A 80 -6.50 14.81 -7.42
N TRP A 81 -5.19 14.55 -7.34
CA TRP A 81 -4.68 13.36 -6.67
C TRP A 81 -4.95 13.37 -5.16
N GLY A 82 -4.84 14.52 -4.51
CA GLY A 82 -5.22 14.68 -3.11
C GLY A 82 -6.69 14.37 -2.87
N ASP A 83 -7.58 14.89 -3.72
CA ASP A 83 -9.01 14.60 -3.67
C ASP A 83 -9.30 13.11 -3.86
N LEU A 84 -8.60 12.44 -4.79
CA LEU A 84 -8.72 10.99 -4.99
C LEU A 84 -8.27 10.18 -3.76
N LEU A 85 -7.20 10.59 -3.09
CA LEU A 85 -6.74 9.95 -1.86
C LEU A 85 -7.74 10.08 -0.72
N ILE A 86 -8.33 11.27 -0.58
CA ILE A 86 -9.40 11.51 0.40
C ILE A 86 -10.63 10.66 0.06
N ALA A 87 -11.03 10.65 -1.22
CA ALA A 87 -12.15 9.84 -1.69
C ALA A 87 -11.92 8.35 -1.47
N GLU A 88 -10.70 7.85 -1.65
CA GLU A 88 -10.34 6.45 -1.37
C GLU A 88 -10.52 6.11 0.12
N SER A 89 -10.08 6.98 1.04
CA SER A 89 -10.29 6.79 2.48
C SER A 89 -11.78 6.76 2.84
N ILE A 90 -12.56 7.68 2.29
CA ILE A 90 -14.02 7.75 2.50
C ILE A 90 -14.70 6.49 1.94
N ALA A 91 -14.32 6.04 0.74
CA ALA A 91 -14.88 4.83 0.14
C ALA A 91 -14.58 3.60 1.00
N ALA A 92 -13.34 3.47 1.50
CA ALA A 92 -12.99 2.40 2.42
C ALA A 92 -13.83 2.46 3.71
N GLN A 93 -14.07 3.66 4.26
CA GLN A 93 -14.93 3.83 5.43
C GLN A 93 -16.37 3.39 5.16
N ILE A 94 -16.96 3.85 4.05
CA ILE A 94 -18.33 3.47 3.64
C ILE A 94 -18.47 1.96 3.50
N LEU A 95 -17.47 1.28 2.91
CA LEU A 95 -17.47 -0.18 2.81
C LEU A 95 -17.47 -0.84 4.20
N ARG A 96 -16.63 -0.37 5.14
CA ARG A 96 -16.59 -0.91 6.51
C ARG A 96 -17.90 -0.68 7.25
N ASP A 97 -18.48 0.51 7.13
CA ASP A 97 -19.77 0.86 7.74
C ASP A 97 -20.90 -0.02 7.18
N GLY A 98 -20.79 -0.44 5.91
CA GLY A 98 -21.68 -1.40 5.26
C GLY A 98 -21.39 -2.88 5.56
N GLY A 99 -20.43 -3.19 6.45
CA GLY A 99 -20.06 -4.56 6.82
C GLY A 99 -19.20 -5.28 5.79
N ILE A 100 -18.69 -4.58 4.77
CA ILE A 100 -17.75 -5.12 3.79
C ILE A 100 -16.33 -4.95 4.34
N HIS A 101 -15.55 -6.03 4.36
CA HIS A 101 -14.15 -5.97 4.77
C HIS A 101 -13.36 -5.05 3.85
N ALA A 102 -12.94 -3.91 4.39
CA ALA A 102 -12.09 -2.93 3.74
C ALA A 102 -11.02 -2.44 4.72
N ILE A 103 -10.03 -1.72 4.21
CA ILE A 103 -8.85 -1.37 4.98
C ILE A 103 -9.09 -0.20 5.93
N GLU A 104 -8.53 -0.26 7.13
CA GLU A 104 -8.42 0.92 7.99
C GLU A 104 -7.45 1.92 7.35
N SER A 105 -7.86 3.19 7.30
CA SER A 105 -7.03 4.24 6.72
C SER A 105 -7.19 5.58 7.45
N THR A 106 -6.13 6.38 7.41
CA THR A 106 -6.10 7.74 7.95
C THR A 106 -5.53 8.68 6.89
N VAL A 107 -6.19 9.81 6.68
CA VAL A 107 -5.65 10.88 5.82
C VAL A 107 -4.91 11.89 6.68
N LEU A 108 -3.69 12.24 6.27
CA LEU A 108 -2.92 13.32 6.85
C LEU A 108 -2.67 14.40 5.79
N VAL A 109 -2.75 15.66 6.20
CA VAL A 109 -2.52 16.81 5.33
C VAL A 109 -1.54 17.75 6.02
N THR A 110 -0.47 18.10 5.31
CA THR A 110 0.55 19.04 5.77
C THR A 110 0.06 20.49 5.62
N SER A 111 0.80 21.43 6.22
CA SER A 111 0.54 22.87 6.04
C SER A 111 0.66 23.34 4.58
N ASN A 112 1.49 22.67 3.77
CA ASN A 112 1.64 22.95 2.34
C ASN A 112 0.63 22.20 1.45
N ARG A 113 -0.40 21.56 2.05
CA ARG A 113 -1.46 20.79 1.39
C ARG A 113 -1.00 19.54 0.63
N GLN A 114 0.14 18.97 1.01
CA GLN A 114 0.50 17.62 0.59
C GLN A 114 -0.40 16.62 1.33
N VAL A 115 -0.96 15.65 0.60
CA VAL A 115 -1.90 14.68 1.14
C VAL A 115 -1.23 13.32 1.23
N PHE A 116 -1.43 12.64 2.36
CA PHE A 116 -0.98 11.28 2.63
C PHE A 116 -2.17 10.42 3.03
N LEU A 117 -2.34 9.29 2.37
CA LEU A 117 -3.28 8.23 2.75
C LEU A 117 -2.48 7.10 3.40
N GLU A 118 -2.53 7.02 4.72
CA GLU A 118 -2.00 5.90 5.50
C GLU A 118 -3.03 4.77 5.50
N ALA A 119 -2.73 3.63 4.89
CA ALA A 119 -3.57 2.44 4.91
C ALA A 119 -2.88 1.31 5.68
N GLU A 120 -3.56 0.71 6.65
CA GLU A 120 -3.01 -0.43 7.40
C GLU A 120 -2.79 -1.62 6.46
N ARG A 121 -1.69 -2.37 6.60
CA ARG A 121 -1.44 -3.52 5.73
C ARG A 121 -2.10 -4.77 6.29
N PHE A 122 -3.04 -5.36 5.52
CA PHE A 122 -3.71 -6.62 5.89
C PHE A 122 -2.84 -7.86 5.68
N ASP A 123 -1.74 -7.75 4.93
CA ASP A 123 -0.78 -8.81 4.66
C ASP A 123 0.36 -8.85 5.70
N CYS A 124 0.16 -8.22 6.85
CA CYS A 124 1.15 -8.09 7.91
C CYS A 124 0.55 -8.50 9.26
N LYS A 125 1.34 -9.17 10.11
CA LYS A 125 0.91 -9.61 11.44
C LYS A 125 1.99 -9.33 12.49
N GLY A 126 1.63 -8.51 13.48
CA GLY A 126 2.57 -8.07 14.52
C GLY A 126 3.70 -7.23 13.92
N ASN A 127 4.88 -7.29 14.55
CA ASN A 127 6.03 -6.48 14.13
C ASN A 127 6.79 -7.10 12.95
N ASP A 128 6.92 -8.43 12.92
CA ASP A 128 7.81 -9.11 11.97
C ASP A 128 7.04 -9.97 10.95
N GLY A 129 5.79 -10.32 11.21
CA GLY A 129 5.03 -11.27 10.40
C GLY A 129 4.53 -10.69 9.09
N ARG A 130 4.70 -11.47 8.01
CA ARG A 130 4.09 -11.24 6.70
C ARG A 130 3.17 -12.41 6.38
N LEU A 131 2.02 -12.13 5.79
CA LEU A 131 1.09 -13.12 5.27
C LEU A 131 1.28 -13.18 3.75
N PRO A 132 1.43 -14.38 3.15
CA PRO A 132 1.56 -14.50 1.71
C PRO A 132 0.24 -14.11 1.04
N ILE A 133 0.33 -13.20 0.07
CA ILE A 133 -0.80 -12.79 -0.78
C ILE A 133 -0.37 -12.87 -2.25
N VAL A 134 -1.30 -13.22 -3.12
CA VAL A 134 -1.11 -13.25 -4.56
C VAL A 134 -2.33 -12.62 -5.22
N SER A 135 -2.12 -11.79 -6.24
CA SER A 135 -3.23 -11.21 -6.99
C SER A 135 -3.92 -12.29 -7.82
N LEU A 136 -5.22 -12.14 -8.05
CA LEU A 136 -5.97 -13.03 -8.95
C LEU A 136 -5.37 -13.03 -10.36
N GLU A 137 -4.83 -11.90 -10.81
CA GLU A 137 -4.14 -11.78 -12.10
C GLU A 137 -2.88 -12.65 -12.16
N ALA A 138 -2.07 -12.68 -11.09
CA ALA A 138 -0.88 -13.53 -11.03
C ALA A 138 -1.26 -15.03 -11.02
N VAL A 139 -2.32 -15.40 -10.27
CA VAL A 139 -2.86 -16.77 -10.30
C VAL A 139 -3.35 -17.13 -11.70
N GLN A 140 -4.12 -16.24 -12.34
CA GLN A 140 -4.62 -16.46 -13.69
C GLN A 140 -3.49 -16.61 -14.70
N SER A 141 -2.47 -15.75 -14.64
CA SER A 141 -1.33 -15.77 -15.58
C SER A 141 -0.49 -17.04 -15.48
N GLU A 142 -0.36 -17.60 -14.27
CA GLU A 142 0.39 -18.84 -14.03
C GLU A 142 -0.38 -20.08 -14.52
N PHE A 143 -1.69 -20.15 -14.25
CA PHE A 143 -2.46 -21.39 -14.41
C PHE A 143 -3.43 -21.39 -15.61
N ILE A 144 -3.67 -20.25 -16.25
CA ILE A 144 -4.73 -20.10 -17.25
C ILE A 144 -4.20 -19.32 -18.45
N SER A 145 -4.04 -20.03 -19.56
CA SER A 145 -3.54 -19.49 -20.82
C SER A 145 -4.58 -18.71 -21.65
N SER A 146 -5.80 -18.52 -21.13
CA SER A 146 -6.92 -17.86 -21.83
C SER A 146 -7.56 -16.78 -20.95
N PRO A 147 -7.98 -15.62 -21.52
CA PRO A 147 -8.72 -14.62 -20.77
C PRO A 147 -10.07 -15.20 -20.31
N GLY A 148 -10.16 -15.53 -19.02
CA GLY A 148 -11.36 -15.99 -18.35
C GLY A 148 -11.77 -15.04 -17.22
N SER A 149 -12.97 -15.24 -16.68
CA SER A 149 -13.44 -14.51 -15.51
C SER A 149 -12.75 -15.02 -14.24
N TRP A 150 -12.49 -14.14 -13.26
CA TRP A 150 -11.84 -14.55 -12.01
C TRP A 150 -12.51 -15.73 -11.26
N PRO A 151 -13.85 -15.95 -11.33
CA PRO A 151 -14.46 -17.14 -10.73
C PRO A 151 -14.08 -18.45 -11.43
N GLU A 152 -13.78 -18.43 -12.74
CA GLU A 152 -13.27 -19.61 -13.45
C GLU A 152 -11.84 -19.93 -13.01
N ALA A 153 -11.03 -18.88 -12.78
CA ALA A 153 -9.69 -19.07 -12.26
C ALA A 153 -9.64 -19.71 -10.88
N MET A 154 -10.50 -19.26 -9.97
CA MET A 154 -10.61 -19.83 -8.64
C MET A 154 -11.13 -21.27 -8.65
N ARG A 155 -12.06 -21.61 -9.56
CA ARG A 155 -12.54 -22.99 -9.72
C ARG A 155 -11.44 -23.94 -10.18
N TYR A 156 -10.60 -23.51 -11.13
CA TYR A 156 -9.46 -24.32 -11.59
C TYR A 156 -8.47 -24.55 -10.45
N TYR A 157 -8.08 -23.50 -9.72
CA TYR A 157 -7.17 -23.60 -8.58
C TYR A 157 -7.67 -24.57 -7.52
N HIS A 158 -8.95 -24.49 -7.13
CA HIS A 158 -9.54 -25.43 -6.18
C HIS A 158 -9.52 -26.86 -6.71
N SER A 159 -9.80 -27.10 -8.00
CA SER A 159 -9.78 -28.47 -8.55
C SER A 159 -8.38 -29.08 -8.71
N ALA A 160 -7.36 -28.23 -8.84
CA ALA A 160 -5.99 -28.67 -9.09
C ALA A 160 -5.16 -28.84 -7.81
N PHE A 161 -5.54 -28.18 -6.70
CA PHE A 161 -4.69 -28.09 -5.50
C PHE A 161 -5.42 -28.24 -4.16
N VAL A 162 -6.74 -28.45 -4.13
CA VAL A 162 -7.54 -28.74 -2.93
C VAL A 162 -8.28 -30.06 -3.11
#